data_AF-A0A520JYC0-F1
#
_entry.id   AF-A0A520JYC0-F1
#
_cell.length_a   1.000
_cell.length_b   1.000
_cell.length_c   1.000
_cell.angle_alpha   90.00
_cell.angle_beta   90.00
_cell.angle_gamma   90.00
#
_symmetry.space_group_name_H-M   'P 1'
#
loop_
_entity.id
_entity.type
_entity.pdbx_description
1 polymer ?
#
loop_
_entity_poly.entity_id
_entity_poly.type
_entity_poly.pdbx_seq_one_letter_code
_entity_poly.pdbx_strand_id
1 'polypeptide(L)'
;MGNIQFSNEETKSLKESTLLYHKVKELMLYAEERDPGKKTFLQPTLELKYAFDHLMRVYAYKFGFKSADAEYVDTNLHKIFGHVYRAGYDSLDYLSIQFRKELLSEAGDFSPETLVKIFPKYYQEVKPDFEIADREISKIRASKDIGDPNADGLIEYVEIVKRLENHLREFDKIKVSLIEYENEQRKRENDSHVREAILIIGAAIIGAIVGVIFV
;
A
#
# COMPACT_ATOMS: atom_id res chain seq x y z
N MET A 1 -13.18 46.97 -4.51
CA MET A 1 -13.42 45.51 -4.51
C MET A 1 -14.08 45.17 -3.19
N GLY A 2 -15.27 44.59 -3.21
CA GLY A 2 -15.94 44.16 -1.98
C GLY A 2 -15.14 43.05 -1.30
N ASN A 3 -15.09 43.06 0.03
CA ASN A 3 -14.51 41.95 0.78
C ASN A 3 -15.32 40.69 0.49
N ILE A 4 -14.66 39.57 0.14
CA ILE A 4 -15.33 38.28 0.07
C ILE A 4 -15.82 37.95 1.47
N GLN A 5 -17.12 37.67 1.59
CA GLN A 5 -17.71 37.16 2.83
C GLN A 5 -18.24 35.75 2.60
N PHE A 6 -17.86 34.85 3.49
CA PHE A 6 -18.40 33.51 3.59
C PHE A 6 -19.40 33.45 4.75
N SER A 7 -20.47 32.67 4.60
CA SER A 7 -21.35 32.32 5.71
C SER A 7 -20.63 31.43 6.71
N ASN A 8 -21.27 31.18 7.86
CA ASN A 8 -20.71 30.28 8.87
C ASN A 8 -20.61 28.84 8.34
N GLU A 9 -21.61 28.40 7.59
CA GLU A 9 -21.73 27.08 6.97
C GLU A 9 -20.69 26.90 5.86
N GLU A 10 -20.50 27.91 5.00
CA GLU A 10 -19.47 27.92 3.98
C GLU A 10 -18.07 27.87 4.62
N THR A 11 -17.86 28.66 5.67
CA THR A 11 -16.60 28.68 6.44
C THR A 11 -16.31 27.32 7.08
N LYS A 12 -17.32 26.65 7.63
CA LYS A 12 -17.19 25.31 8.19
C LYS A 12 -16.76 24.30 7.12
N SER A 13 -17.44 24.28 5.97
CA SER A 13 -17.15 23.37 4.86
C SER A 13 -15.74 23.57 4.30
N LEU A 14 -15.28 24.82 4.20
CA LEU A 14 -13.92 25.15 3.80
C LEU A 14 -12.89 24.63 4.81
N LYS A 15 -13.14 24.79 6.12
CA LYS A 15 -12.26 24.28 7.18
C LYS A 15 -12.14 22.75 7.12
N GLU A 16 -13.26 22.05 7.00
CA GLU A 16 -13.29 20.58 6.89
C GLU A 16 -12.54 20.10 5.65
N SER A 17 -12.78 20.72 4.49
CA SER A 17 -12.08 20.41 3.24
C SER A 17 -10.57 20.66 3.36
N THR A 18 -10.16 21.74 4.05
CA THR A 18 -8.76 22.10 4.25
C THR A 18 -8.05 21.11 5.15
N LEU A 19 -8.69 20.72 6.26
CA LEU A 19 -8.16 19.70 7.18
C LEU A 19 -7.98 18.36 6.48
N LEU A 20 -8.97 17.95 5.68
CA LEU A 20 -8.89 16.73 4.88
C LEU A 20 -7.75 16.81 3.85
N TYR A 21 -7.62 17.93 3.15
CA TYR A 21 -6.57 18.14 2.16
C TYR A 21 -5.16 17.98 2.74
N HIS A 22 -4.90 18.51 3.95
CA HIS A 22 -3.60 18.34 4.59
C HIS A 22 -3.24 16.87 4.80
N LYS A 23 -4.19 16.07 5.31
CA LYS A 23 -3.98 14.63 5.51
C LYS A 23 -3.79 13.89 4.19
N VAL A 24 -4.62 14.20 3.18
CA VAL A 24 -4.54 13.56 1.87
C VAL A 24 -3.24 13.89 1.16
N LYS A 25 -2.76 15.13 1.27
CA LYS A 25 -1.46 15.55 0.73
C LYS A 25 -0.32 14.72 1.33
N GLU A 26 -0.32 14.49 2.64
CA GLU A 26 0.69 13.65 3.28
C GLU A 26 0.67 12.21 2.74
N LEU A 27 -0.53 11.62 2.59
CA LEU A 27 -0.69 10.29 2.00
C LEU A 27 -0.21 10.22 0.55
N MET A 28 -0.53 11.23 -0.26
CA MET A 28 -0.11 11.31 -1.66
C MET A 28 1.42 11.38 -1.79
N LEU A 29 2.05 12.29 -1.04
CA LEU A 29 3.51 12.41 -1.05
C LEU A 29 4.17 11.10 -0.59
N TYR A 30 3.59 10.44 0.41
CA TYR A 30 4.10 9.16 0.87
C TYR A 30 3.98 8.06 -0.20
N ALA A 31 2.85 8.02 -0.92
CA ALA A 31 2.66 7.12 -2.05
C ALA A 31 3.69 7.35 -3.17
N GLU A 32 3.96 8.61 -3.52
CA GLU A 32 4.96 8.98 -4.54
C GLU A 32 6.37 8.59 -4.13
N GLU A 33 6.74 8.78 -2.86
CA GLU A 33 8.02 8.34 -2.33
C GLU A 33 8.17 6.82 -2.29
N ARG A 34 7.07 6.07 -2.25
CA ARG A 34 7.09 4.60 -2.32
C ARG A 34 7.08 4.04 -3.73
N ASP A 35 6.71 4.82 -4.75
CA ASP A 35 6.79 4.36 -6.14
C ASP A 35 8.27 4.16 -6.54
N PRO A 36 8.67 2.97 -7.03
CA PRO A 36 10.05 2.72 -7.46
C PRO A 36 10.50 3.65 -8.59
N GLY A 37 9.58 4.13 -9.42
CA GLY A 37 9.83 5.09 -10.48
C GLY A 37 9.72 6.55 -10.04
N LYS A 38 9.42 6.82 -8.76
CA LYS A 38 9.11 8.14 -8.20
C LYS A 38 8.12 8.92 -9.05
N LYS A 39 7.15 8.19 -9.62
CA LYS A 39 6.16 8.77 -10.52
C LYS A 39 5.09 9.52 -9.73
N THR A 40 4.68 10.65 -10.28
CA THR A 40 3.52 11.39 -9.78
C THR A 40 2.29 10.50 -9.78
N PHE A 41 1.55 10.54 -8.68
CA PHE A 41 0.32 9.77 -8.58
C PHE A 41 -0.82 10.50 -9.28
N LEU A 42 -1.04 10.14 -10.55
CA LEU A 42 -1.91 10.89 -11.46
C LEU A 42 -3.36 10.97 -10.97
N GLN A 43 -3.94 9.89 -10.44
CA GLN A 43 -5.36 9.86 -10.08
C GLN A 43 -5.68 10.82 -8.91
N PRO A 44 -5.00 10.74 -7.75
CA PRO A 44 -5.18 11.74 -6.69
C PRO A 44 -4.87 13.17 -7.16
N THR A 45 -3.87 13.35 -8.02
CA THR A 45 -3.53 14.68 -8.58
C THR A 45 -4.67 15.26 -9.43
N LEU A 46 -5.32 14.44 -10.26
CA LEU A 46 -6.49 14.83 -11.03
C LEU A 46 -7.66 15.19 -10.13
N GLU A 47 -7.87 14.44 -9.05
CA GLU A 47 -8.91 14.74 -8.07
C GLU A 47 -8.67 16.08 -7.36
N LEU A 48 -7.43 16.38 -6.97
CA LEU A 48 -7.08 17.69 -6.42
C LEU A 48 -7.25 18.83 -7.42
N LYS A 49 -6.96 18.60 -8.71
CA LYS A 49 -7.25 19.57 -9.77
C LYS A 49 -8.75 19.84 -9.85
N TYR A 50 -9.60 18.81 -9.82
CA TYR A 50 -11.05 19.01 -9.84
C TYR A 50 -11.58 19.72 -8.58
N ALA A 51 -11.02 19.42 -7.41
CA ALA A 51 -11.30 20.18 -6.19
C ALA A 51 -10.94 21.67 -6.38
N PHE A 52 -9.78 21.97 -6.97
CA PHE A 52 -9.36 23.33 -7.25
C PHE A 52 -10.29 24.03 -8.26
N ASP A 53 -10.74 23.34 -9.31
CA ASP A 53 -11.72 23.89 -10.26
C ASP A 53 -13.03 24.28 -9.57
N HIS A 54 -13.51 23.46 -8.62
CA HIS A 54 -14.68 23.80 -7.81
C HIS A 54 -14.45 24.98 -6.86
N LEU A 55 -13.26 25.08 -6.27
CA LEU A 55 -12.88 26.25 -5.47
C LEU A 55 -12.86 27.54 -6.31
N MET A 56 -12.32 27.48 -7.52
CA MET A 56 -12.33 28.63 -8.44
C MET A 56 -13.75 29.02 -8.86
N ARG A 57 -14.68 28.07 -8.97
CA ARG A 57 -16.11 28.35 -9.21
C ARG A 57 -16.77 29.09 -8.04
N VAL A 58 -16.44 28.72 -6.81
CA VAL A 58 -16.89 29.45 -5.61
C VAL A 58 -16.39 30.90 -5.66
N TYR A 59 -15.10 31.10 -5.93
CA TYR A 59 -14.55 32.45 -6.04
C TYR A 59 -15.13 33.25 -7.20
N ALA A 60 -15.34 32.65 -8.37
CA ALA A 60 -15.97 33.33 -9.50
C ALA A 60 -17.37 33.86 -9.16
N TYR A 61 -18.15 33.10 -8.39
CA TYR A 61 -19.44 33.58 -7.88
C TYR A 61 -19.26 34.71 -6.86
N LYS A 62 -18.41 34.52 -5.85
CA LYS A 62 -18.18 35.52 -4.78
C LYS A 62 -17.59 36.84 -5.29
N PHE A 63 -16.82 36.81 -6.37
CA PHE A 63 -16.28 38.00 -7.04
C PHE A 63 -17.24 38.64 -8.05
N GLY A 64 -18.41 38.03 -8.29
CA GLY A 64 -19.38 38.54 -9.26
C GLY A 64 -19.00 38.29 -10.72
N PHE A 65 -18.02 37.42 -10.99
CA PHE A 65 -17.68 36.98 -12.36
C PHE A 65 -18.70 35.97 -12.92
N LYS A 66 -19.53 35.39 -12.05
CA LYS A 66 -20.59 34.46 -12.42
C LYS A 66 -21.84 34.70 -11.58
N SER A 67 -23.01 34.75 -12.23
CA SER A 67 -24.31 34.71 -11.55
C SER A 67 -24.79 33.27 -11.42
N ALA A 68 -25.27 32.91 -10.23
CA ALA A 68 -25.81 31.59 -9.91
C ALA A 68 -26.85 31.71 -8.78
N ASP A 69 -27.53 30.61 -8.45
CA ASP A 69 -28.46 30.53 -7.34
C ASP A 69 -27.75 30.46 -5.97
N ALA A 70 -28.53 30.52 -4.89
CA ALA A 70 -28.03 30.50 -3.53
C ALA A 70 -27.31 29.19 -3.17
N GLU A 71 -27.76 28.05 -3.73
CA GLU A 71 -27.20 26.72 -3.46
C GLU A 71 -25.88 26.45 -4.22
N TYR A 72 -25.52 27.32 -5.17
CA TYR A 72 -24.33 27.14 -5.99
C TYR A 72 -23.04 27.03 -5.18
N VAL A 73 -22.88 27.86 -4.15
CA VAL A 73 -21.66 27.82 -3.33
C VAL A 73 -21.57 26.52 -2.55
N ASP A 74 -22.62 26.16 -1.83
CA ASP A 74 -22.68 24.94 -1.00
C ASP A 74 -22.46 23.69 -1.85
N THR A 75 -23.07 23.62 -3.03
CA THR A 75 -22.87 22.51 -3.97
C THR A 75 -21.41 22.39 -4.40
N ASN A 76 -20.72 23.50 -4.68
CA ASN A 76 -19.32 23.46 -5.08
C ASN A 76 -18.42 23.14 -3.87
N LEU A 77 -18.72 23.63 -2.67
CA LEU A 77 -17.97 23.29 -1.45
C LEU A 77 -18.08 21.79 -1.12
N HIS A 78 -19.27 21.21 -1.24
CA HIS A 78 -19.47 19.78 -1.08
C HIS A 78 -18.66 18.98 -2.12
N LYS A 79 -18.60 19.43 -3.37
CA LYS A 79 -17.77 18.81 -4.42
C LYS A 79 -16.28 18.91 -4.12
N ILE A 80 -15.79 20.03 -3.60
CA ILE A 80 -14.38 20.17 -3.17
C ILE A 80 -14.05 19.06 -2.17
N PHE A 81 -14.87 18.91 -1.12
CA PHE A 81 -14.66 17.87 -0.12
C PHE A 81 -14.66 16.47 -0.76
N GLY A 82 -15.67 16.16 -1.58
CA GLY A 82 -15.79 14.85 -2.24
C GLY A 82 -14.63 14.52 -3.19
N HIS A 83 -14.02 15.52 -3.83
CA HIS A 83 -12.82 15.34 -4.64
C HIS A 83 -11.57 15.07 -3.78
N VAL A 84 -11.34 15.86 -2.73
CA VAL A 84 -10.23 15.63 -1.80
C VAL A 84 -10.38 14.26 -1.11
N TYR A 85 -11.60 13.88 -0.75
CA TYR A 85 -11.94 12.59 -0.18
C TYR A 85 -11.57 11.43 -1.11
N ARG A 86 -11.93 11.53 -2.41
CA ARG A 86 -11.55 10.54 -3.43
C ARG A 86 -10.03 10.44 -3.60
N ALA A 87 -9.31 11.56 -3.64
CA ALA A 87 -7.86 11.57 -3.66
C ALA A 87 -7.23 10.81 -2.48
N GLY A 88 -7.83 10.92 -1.28
CA GLY A 88 -7.43 10.15 -0.11
C GLY A 88 -7.60 8.64 -0.28
N TYR A 89 -8.76 8.19 -0.75
CA TYR A 89 -9.00 6.77 -1.03
C TYR A 89 -8.05 6.22 -2.09
N ASP A 90 -7.85 6.93 -3.19
CA ASP A 90 -6.95 6.51 -4.26
C ASP A 90 -5.50 6.36 -3.73
N SER A 91 -5.09 7.26 -2.84
CA SER A 91 -3.79 7.19 -2.14
C SER A 91 -3.66 5.94 -1.28
N LEU A 92 -4.70 5.62 -0.50
CA LEU A 92 -4.71 4.45 0.39
C LEU A 92 -4.81 3.13 -0.38
N ASP A 93 -5.61 3.08 -1.45
CA ASP A 93 -5.72 1.93 -2.34
C ASP A 93 -4.33 1.57 -2.89
N TYR A 94 -3.60 2.55 -3.40
CA TYR A 94 -2.24 2.35 -3.90
C TYR A 94 -1.28 1.85 -2.82
N LEU A 95 -1.21 2.54 -1.67
CA LEU A 95 -0.31 2.16 -0.57
C LEU A 95 -0.60 0.74 -0.08
N SER A 96 -1.89 0.39 0.09
CA SER A 96 -2.29 -0.95 0.54
C SER A 96 -1.81 -2.04 -0.43
N ILE A 97 -1.92 -1.80 -1.74
CA ILE A 97 -1.50 -2.74 -2.79
C ILE A 97 0.03 -2.84 -2.78
N GLN A 98 0.72 -1.70 -2.70
CA GLN A 98 2.16 -1.63 -2.77
C GLN A 98 2.81 -2.40 -1.60
N PHE A 99 2.38 -2.17 -0.36
CA PHE A 99 2.96 -2.87 0.80
C PHE A 99 2.76 -4.39 0.74
N ARG A 100 1.57 -4.84 0.34
CA ARG A 100 1.31 -6.27 0.19
C ARG A 100 2.12 -6.88 -0.94
N LYS A 101 2.17 -6.22 -2.10
CA LYS A 101 2.93 -6.68 -3.26
C LYS A 101 4.42 -6.79 -2.95
N GLU A 102 4.98 -5.77 -2.32
CA GLU A 102 6.39 -5.72 -1.92
C GLU A 102 6.70 -6.87 -0.95
N LEU A 103 5.95 -6.99 0.15
CA LEU A 103 6.18 -8.04 1.14
C LEU A 103 6.02 -9.44 0.53
N LEU A 104 4.97 -9.69 -0.25
CA LEU A 104 4.74 -11.01 -0.87
C LEU A 104 5.83 -11.36 -1.88
N SER A 105 6.28 -10.39 -2.68
CA SER A 105 7.36 -10.59 -3.65
C SER A 105 8.65 -10.95 -2.94
N GLU A 106 9.05 -10.18 -1.94
CA GLU A 106 10.32 -10.38 -1.24
C GLU A 106 10.30 -11.63 -0.34
N ALA A 107 9.19 -11.91 0.34
CA ALA A 107 9.04 -13.15 1.09
C ALA A 107 9.09 -14.38 0.17
N GLY A 108 8.64 -14.25 -1.09
CA GLY A 108 8.71 -15.30 -2.09
C GLY A 108 10.12 -15.71 -2.53
N ASP A 109 11.14 -14.90 -2.22
CA ASP A 109 12.54 -15.23 -2.49
C ASP A 109 13.15 -16.23 -1.50
N PHE A 110 12.44 -16.53 -0.40
CA PHE A 110 12.89 -17.40 0.68
C PHE A 110 12.09 -18.71 0.73
N SER A 111 12.76 -19.80 1.12
CA SER A 111 12.09 -21.07 1.34
C SER A 111 11.08 -20.99 2.50
N PRO A 112 10.00 -21.79 2.48
CA PRO A 112 9.07 -21.90 3.61
C PRO A 112 9.76 -22.23 4.92
N GLU A 113 10.79 -23.08 4.90
CA GLU A 113 11.60 -23.47 6.04
C GLU A 113 12.33 -22.27 6.65
N THR A 114 12.98 -21.46 5.81
CA THR A 114 13.63 -20.21 6.23
C THR A 114 12.63 -19.24 6.87
N LEU A 115 11.48 -19.04 6.22
CA LEU A 115 10.44 -18.15 6.74
C LEU A 115 9.90 -18.65 8.09
N VAL A 116 9.59 -19.94 8.23
CA VAL A 116 9.12 -20.51 9.51
C VAL A 116 10.18 -20.36 10.60
N LYS A 117 11.46 -20.52 10.25
CA LYS A 117 12.55 -20.49 11.23
C LYS A 117 12.89 -19.08 11.73
N ILE A 118 13.00 -18.13 10.80
CA ILE A 118 13.49 -16.77 11.08
C ILE A 118 12.34 -15.78 11.26
N PHE A 119 11.22 -16.01 10.56
CA PHE A 119 10.03 -15.17 10.62
C PHE A 119 8.75 -15.98 10.93
N PRO A 120 8.67 -16.64 12.10
CA PRO A 120 7.60 -17.59 12.40
C PRO A 120 6.18 -16.98 12.29
N LYS A 121 6.05 -15.68 12.53
CA LYS A 121 4.77 -14.95 12.39
C LYS A 121 4.31 -14.73 10.95
N TYR A 122 5.15 -14.98 9.94
CA TYR A 122 4.77 -14.78 8.54
C TYR A 122 3.49 -15.54 8.17
N TYR A 123 3.48 -16.85 8.44
CA TYR A 123 2.33 -17.70 8.10
C TYR A 123 1.20 -17.63 9.13
N GLN A 124 1.50 -17.22 10.37
CA GLN A 124 0.53 -17.21 11.47
C GLN A 124 -0.23 -15.89 11.60
N GLU A 125 0.41 -14.77 11.26
CA GLU A 125 -0.13 -13.43 11.48
C GLU A 125 -0.12 -12.61 10.19
N VAL A 126 1.05 -12.45 9.55
CA VAL A 126 1.23 -11.52 8.43
C VAL A 126 0.40 -11.90 7.21
N LYS A 127 0.56 -13.14 6.72
CA LYS A 127 -0.14 -13.63 5.54
C LYS A 127 -1.66 -13.70 5.76
N PRO A 128 -2.18 -14.20 6.91
CA PRO A 128 -3.61 -14.11 7.22
C PRO A 128 -4.14 -12.67 7.31
N ASP A 129 -3.36 -11.72 7.84
CA ASP A 129 -3.80 -10.32 7.96
C ASP A 129 -3.99 -9.64 6.60
N PHE A 130 -3.29 -10.08 5.55
CA PHE A 130 -3.55 -9.59 4.19
C PHE A 130 -4.96 -9.92 3.71
N GLU A 131 -5.42 -11.14 3.97
CA GLU A 131 -6.78 -11.58 3.65
C GLU A 131 -7.83 -10.86 4.50
N ILE A 132 -7.49 -10.54 5.75
CA ILE A 132 -8.34 -9.73 6.63
C ILE A 132 -8.45 -8.31 6.09
N ALA A 133 -7.32 -7.68 5.77
CA ALA A 133 -7.26 -6.35 5.20
C ALA A 133 -8.07 -6.25 3.90
N ASP A 134 -8.00 -7.25 3.01
CA ASP A 134 -8.82 -7.27 1.80
C ASP A 134 -10.33 -7.19 2.08
N ARG A 135 -10.79 -7.95 3.07
CA ARG A 135 -12.20 -7.93 3.49
C ARG A 135 -12.57 -6.61 4.15
N GLU A 136 -11.72 -6.05 4.99
CA GLU A 136 -11.96 -4.77 5.65
C GLU A 136 -12.01 -3.62 4.63
N ILE A 137 -11.04 -3.55 3.73
CA ILE A 137 -10.98 -2.55 2.65
C ILE A 137 -12.20 -2.68 1.74
N SER A 138 -12.58 -3.91 1.37
CA SER A 138 -13.78 -4.13 0.55
C SER A 138 -15.05 -3.60 1.22
N LYS A 139 -15.21 -3.81 2.55
CA LYS A 139 -16.34 -3.28 3.31
C LYS A 139 -16.35 -1.75 3.34
N ILE A 140 -15.21 -1.12 3.64
CA ILE A 140 -15.09 0.34 3.67
C ILE A 140 -15.41 0.92 2.28
N ARG A 141 -14.91 0.30 1.21
CA ARG A 141 -15.19 0.76 -0.17
C ARG A 141 -16.65 0.58 -0.56
N ALA A 142 -17.32 -0.47 -0.06
CA ALA A 142 -18.74 -0.71 -0.34
C ALA A 142 -19.67 0.22 0.46
N SER A 143 -19.27 0.63 1.66
CA SER A 143 -20.03 1.58 2.49
C SER A 143 -19.75 3.05 2.17
N LYS A 144 -18.73 3.34 1.35
CA LYS A 144 -18.35 4.68 0.90
C LYS A 144 -19.51 5.35 0.17
N ASP A 145 -20.16 6.30 0.83
CA ASP A 145 -21.07 7.24 0.17
C ASP A 145 -20.30 8.48 -0.29
N ILE A 146 -20.34 8.76 -1.60
CA ILE A 146 -19.68 9.93 -2.19
C ILE A 146 -20.57 11.18 -2.07
N GLY A 147 -21.89 10.99 -1.89
CA GLY A 147 -22.88 12.05 -1.69
C GLY A 147 -23.02 12.53 -0.25
N ASP A 148 -22.53 11.75 0.72
CA ASP A 148 -22.38 12.18 2.12
C ASP A 148 -21.04 11.68 2.71
N PRO A 149 -19.92 12.24 2.24
CA PRO A 149 -18.61 11.74 2.60
C PRO A 149 -18.28 12.17 4.05
N ASN A 150 -18.17 11.20 4.95
CA ASN A 150 -17.64 11.39 6.30
C ASN A 150 -16.19 10.89 6.41
N ALA A 151 -15.44 11.43 7.38
CA ALA A 151 -14.02 11.12 7.55
C ALA A 151 -13.76 9.73 8.16
N ASP A 152 -14.76 9.09 8.75
CA ASP A 152 -14.58 7.89 9.59
C ASP A 152 -14.06 6.71 8.77
N GLY A 153 -14.68 6.41 7.62
CA GLY A 153 -14.21 5.33 6.75
C GLY A 153 -12.78 5.55 6.22
N LEU A 154 -12.39 6.81 6.00
CA LEU A 154 -11.02 7.14 5.59
C LEU A 154 -10.03 6.92 6.75
N ILE A 155 -10.41 7.27 7.97
CA ILE A 155 -9.60 7.05 9.18
C ILE A 155 -9.40 5.55 9.42
N GLU A 156 -10.47 4.76 9.34
CA GLU A 156 -10.39 3.29 9.45
C GLU A 156 -9.45 2.71 8.40
N TYR A 157 -9.54 3.19 7.15
CA TYR A 157 -8.68 2.72 6.08
C TYR A 157 -7.20 3.10 6.32
N VAL A 158 -6.92 4.31 6.84
CA VAL A 158 -5.56 4.70 7.25
C VAL A 158 -4.97 3.71 8.25
N GLU A 159 -5.75 3.25 9.22
CA GLU A 159 -5.25 2.29 10.23
C GLU A 159 -4.95 0.90 9.62
N ILE A 160 -5.74 0.45 8.64
CA ILE A 160 -5.43 -0.78 7.89
C ILE A 160 -4.10 -0.62 7.12
N VAL A 161 -3.92 0.49 6.41
CA VAL A 161 -2.70 0.74 5.64
C VAL A 161 -1.46 0.83 6.53
N LYS A 162 -1.56 1.48 7.69
CA LYS A 162 -0.48 1.50 8.71
C LYS A 162 -0.16 0.10 9.22
N ARG A 163 -1.18 -0.74 9.43
CA ARG A 163 -0.98 -2.14 9.86
C ARG A 163 -0.18 -2.93 8.80
N LEU A 164 -0.56 -2.81 7.52
CA LEU A 164 0.14 -3.43 6.40
C LEU A 164 1.59 -2.92 6.26
N GLU A 165 1.79 -1.61 6.39
CA GLU A 165 3.13 -1.01 6.41
C GLU A 165 3.99 -1.59 7.53
N ASN A 166 3.41 -1.79 8.71
CA ASN A 166 4.14 -2.28 9.86
C ASN A 166 4.66 -3.72 9.62
N HIS A 167 3.88 -4.58 8.96
CA HIS A 167 4.34 -5.91 8.55
C HIS A 167 5.56 -5.84 7.64
N LEU A 168 5.54 -4.94 6.63
CA LEU A 168 6.68 -4.75 5.73
C LEU A 168 7.92 -4.26 6.50
N ARG A 169 7.75 -3.27 7.39
CA ARG A 169 8.85 -2.78 8.23
C ARG A 169 9.43 -3.85 9.15
N GLU A 170 8.62 -4.77 9.63
CA GLU A 170 9.09 -5.89 10.43
C GLU A 170 9.87 -6.92 9.60
N PHE A 171 9.39 -7.20 8.39
CA PHE A 171 10.10 -8.04 7.42
C PHE A 171 11.46 -7.43 7.05
N ASP A 172 11.52 -6.14 6.74
CA ASP A 172 12.75 -5.43 6.39
C ASP A 172 13.82 -5.54 7.48
N LYS A 173 13.42 -5.45 8.76
CA LYS A 173 14.35 -5.54 9.90
C LYS A 173 15.06 -6.88 10.00
N ILE A 174 14.43 -7.95 9.53
CA ILE A 174 14.97 -9.32 9.63
C ILE A 174 15.48 -9.85 8.28
N LYS A 175 15.35 -9.08 7.21
CA LYS A 175 15.67 -9.48 5.83
C LYS A 175 17.11 -9.98 5.69
N VAL A 176 18.07 -9.35 6.36
CA VAL A 176 19.47 -9.80 6.38
C VAL A 176 19.60 -11.20 6.96
N SER A 177 18.94 -11.47 8.10
CA SER A 177 18.97 -12.79 8.74
C SER A 177 18.28 -13.87 7.89
N LEU A 178 17.23 -13.50 7.14
CA LEU A 178 16.61 -14.41 6.17
C LEU A 178 17.59 -14.80 5.06
N ILE A 179 18.31 -13.81 4.49
CA ILE A 179 19.32 -14.04 3.45
C ILE A 179 20.47 -14.93 3.95
N GLU A 180 20.99 -14.65 5.14
CA GLU A 180 22.08 -15.44 5.73
C GLU A 180 21.66 -16.89 5.94
N TYR A 181 20.49 -17.12 6.55
CA TYR A 181 20.00 -18.47 6.82
C TYR A 181 19.71 -19.26 5.55
N GLU A 182 19.05 -18.64 4.56
CA GLU A 182 18.74 -19.26 3.27
C GLU A 182 20.03 -19.68 2.53
N ASN A 183 21.04 -18.81 2.51
CA ASN A 183 22.34 -19.12 1.90
C ASN A 183 23.06 -20.26 2.62
N GLU A 184 22.98 -20.31 3.96
CA GLU A 184 23.52 -21.43 4.73
C GLU A 184 22.82 -22.76 4.41
N GLN A 185 21.49 -22.77 4.30
CA GLN A 185 20.75 -23.98 3.95
C GLN A 185 21.14 -24.47 2.55
N ARG A 186 21.13 -23.58 1.55
CA ARG A 186 21.53 -23.93 0.17
C ARG A 186 22.95 -24.46 0.09
N LYS A 187 23.88 -23.90 0.86
CA LYS A 187 25.26 -24.40 0.93
C LYS A 187 25.31 -25.81 1.53
N ARG A 188 24.60 -26.06 2.63
CA ARG A 188 24.55 -27.38 3.27
C ARG A 188 23.92 -28.44 2.37
N GLU A 189 22.85 -28.09 1.66
CA GLU A 189 22.20 -28.97 0.68
C GLU A 189 23.15 -29.30 -0.48
N ASN A 190 23.81 -28.30 -1.05
CA ASN A 190 24.80 -28.49 -2.10
C ASN A 190 25.96 -29.39 -1.63
N ASP A 191 26.52 -29.13 -0.46
CA ASP A 191 27.60 -29.96 0.11
C ASP A 191 27.14 -31.41 0.35
N SER A 192 25.89 -31.60 0.75
CA SER A 192 25.28 -32.93 0.92
C SER A 192 25.14 -33.66 -0.42
N HIS A 193 24.59 -33.00 -1.44
CA HIS A 193 24.45 -33.58 -2.77
C HIS A 193 25.78 -33.91 -3.43
N VAL A 194 26.80 -33.06 -3.24
CA VAL A 194 28.16 -33.33 -3.72
C VAL A 194 28.74 -34.58 -3.05
N ARG A 195 28.58 -34.71 -1.72
CA ARG A 195 29.03 -35.91 -0.98
C ARG A 195 28.30 -37.17 -1.45
N GLU A 196 26.99 -37.11 -1.66
CA GLU A 196 26.20 -38.23 -2.14
C GLU A 196 26.63 -38.67 -3.55
N ALA A 197 26.84 -37.72 -4.47
CA ALA A 197 27.35 -38.00 -5.81
C ALA A 197 28.74 -38.67 -5.77
N ILE A 198 29.65 -38.20 -4.92
CA ILE A 198 30.98 -38.81 -4.72
C ILE A 198 30.84 -40.26 -4.22
N LEU A 199 29.93 -40.53 -3.28
CA LEU A 199 29.69 -41.87 -2.76
C LEU A 199 29.14 -42.82 -3.82
N ILE A 200 28.18 -42.36 -4.64
CA ILE A 200 27.60 -43.15 -5.73
C ILE A 200 28.67 -43.48 -6.78
N ILE A 201 29.46 -42.50 -7.20
CA ILE A 201 30.56 -42.72 -8.17
C ILE A 201 31.59 -43.68 -7.60
N GLY A 202 31.98 -43.52 -6.33
CA GLY A 202 32.92 -44.42 -5.66
C GLY A 202 32.40 -45.87 -5.59
N ALA A 203 31.14 -46.06 -5.23
CA ALA A 203 30.51 -47.37 -5.19
C ALA A 203 30.45 -48.04 -6.58
N ALA A 204 30.14 -47.27 -7.63
CA ALA A 204 30.12 -47.76 -9.00
C ALA A 204 31.52 -48.22 -9.48
N ILE A 205 32.57 -47.45 -9.15
CA ILE A 205 33.96 -47.81 -9.49
C ILE A 205 34.38 -49.08 -8.77
N ILE A 206 34.12 -49.19 -7.46
CA ILE A 206 34.45 -50.39 -6.67
C ILE A 206 33.71 -51.61 -7.22
N GLY A 207 32.41 -51.47 -7.52
CA GLY A 207 31.61 -52.53 -8.12
C GLY A 207 32.15 -53.00 -9.46
N ALA A 208 32.60 -52.08 -10.32
CA ALA A 208 33.23 -52.41 -11.59
C ALA A 208 34.55 -53.18 -11.41
N ILE A 209 35.41 -52.76 -10.47
CA ILE A 209 36.67 -53.44 -10.17
C ILE A 209 36.43 -54.87 -9.66
N VAL A 210 35.51 -55.03 -8.71
CA VAL A 210 35.14 -56.36 -8.17
C VAL A 210 34.55 -57.23 -9.28
N GLY A 211 33.67 -56.69 -10.13
CA GLY A 211 33.11 -57.42 -11.26
C GLY A 211 34.16 -57.92 -12.25
N VAL A 212 35.22 -57.14 -12.50
CA VAL A 212 36.35 -57.56 -13.37
C VAL A 212 37.23 -58.62 -12.71
N ILE A 213 37.37 -58.62 -11.38
CA ILE A 213 38.23 -59.58 -10.67
C ILE A 213 37.55 -60.95 -10.51
N PHE A 214 36.21 -60.99 -10.44
CA PHE A 214 35.44 -62.20 -10.16
C PHE A 214 34.71 -62.78 -11.39
N VAL A 215 34.98 -62.25 -12.59
CA VAL A 215 34.57 -62.80 -13.89
C VAL A 215 35.80 -63.31 -14.62
#